data_AF-A0AA38WDK7-F1
#
_entry.id   AF-A0AA38WDK7-F1
#
_cell.length_a   1.000
_cell.length_b   1.000
_cell.length_c   1.000
_cell.angle_alpha   90.00
_cell.angle_beta   90.00
_cell.angle_gamma   90.00
#
_symmetry.space_group_name_H-M   'P 1'
#
loop_
_entity.id
_entity.type
_entity.pdbx_description
1 polymer ?
#
loop_
_entity_poly.entity_id
_entity_poly.type
_entity_poly.pdbx_seq_one_letter_code
_entity_poly.pdbx_strand_id
1 'polypeptide(L)'
;MRRRLDWIWKSAHKGGVERDGMGGFGSVDIKEEWKEGPKPEDPLFKAWDEEDSMIMAWLWNSMLPEISDTMMFMDNAKDIWNAVQETYSKAKDAAQVYEVKVKTMAAKQGSTTVTEYANQLKSLWQELDHYRVIKTKCPTDAAILRNFIEQDRVYDFLVGLNSEFDQVRVQILGKPEVPGFNEVVAVIRSEESRRL
;
A
#
# COMPACT_ATOMS: atom_id res chain seq x y z
N MET A 1 3.75 8.69 -8.22
CA MET A 1 4.71 7.93 -9.06
C MET A 1 4.28 6.46 -9.22
N ARG A 2 4.32 5.63 -8.17
CA ARG A 2 3.97 4.19 -8.23
C ARG A 2 2.60 3.88 -8.86
N ARG A 3 1.51 4.54 -8.44
CA ARG A 3 0.16 4.31 -9.04
C ARG A 3 0.08 4.58 -10.56
N ARG A 4 0.86 5.54 -11.07
CA ARG A 4 0.91 5.86 -12.51
C ARG A 4 1.72 4.80 -13.25
N LEU A 5 2.79 4.31 -12.64
CA LEU A 5 3.63 3.23 -13.15
C LEU A 5 2.89 1.88 -13.16
N ASP A 6 2.13 1.57 -12.11
CA ASP A 6 1.31 0.36 -12.02
C ASP A 6 0.19 0.34 -13.08
N TRP A 7 -0.37 1.52 -13.41
CA TRP A 7 -1.36 1.67 -14.48
C TRP A 7 -0.73 1.46 -15.86
N ILE A 8 0.42 2.11 -16.12
CA ILE A 8 1.19 1.95 -17.36
C ILE A 8 1.52 0.46 -17.60
N TRP A 9 1.96 -0.24 -16.56
CA TRP A 9 2.32 -1.65 -16.62
C TRP A 9 1.11 -2.56 -16.97
N LYS A 10 -0.05 -2.35 -16.34
CA LYS A 10 -1.28 -3.10 -16.65
C LYS A 10 -1.78 -2.85 -18.07
N SER A 11 -1.58 -1.65 -18.60
CA SER A 11 -1.94 -1.29 -19.97
C SER A 11 -0.99 -1.91 -21.00
N ALA A 12 0.27 -2.17 -20.65
CA ALA A 12 1.25 -2.82 -21.53
C ALA A 12 0.98 -4.33 -21.69
N HIS A 13 0.63 -5.02 -20.59
CA HIS A 13 0.47 -6.48 -20.60
C HIS A 13 -0.92 -7.00 -20.98
N LYS A 14 -1.98 -6.18 -20.82
CA LYS A 14 -3.31 -6.52 -21.33
C LYS A 14 -3.53 -5.82 -22.65
N GLY A 15 -3.41 -6.55 -23.75
CA GLY A 15 -3.99 -6.12 -25.02
C GLY A 15 -5.44 -5.69 -24.81
N GLY A 16 -5.69 -4.39 -24.95
CA GLY A 16 -6.98 -3.72 -24.95
C GLY A 16 -7.95 -4.11 -23.82
N VAL A 17 -8.02 -3.32 -22.75
CA VAL A 17 -9.23 -3.28 -21.91
C VAL A 17 -9.83 -1.88 -21.95
N GLU A 18 -11.04 -1.88 -22.51
CA GLU A 18 -12.02 -0.83 -22.67
C GLU A 18 -12.29 -0.07 -21.36
N ARG A 19 -12.57 1.24 -21.48
CA ARG A 19 -12.97 2.08 -20.35
C ARG A 19 -14.37 1.67 -19.93
N ASP A 20 -14.52 1.09 -18.74
CA ASP A 20 -15.75 1.22 -17.97
C ASP A 20 -15.51 1.04 -16.47
N GLY A 21 -16.11 1.95 -15.68
CA GLY A 21 -16.40 1.77 -14.26
C GLY A 21 -15.26 1.98 -13.26
N MET A 22 -15.15 3.20 -12.73
CA MET A 22 -14.42 3.50 -11.48
C MET A 22 -15.02 2.68 -10.31
N GLY A 23 -14.35 1.60 -9.91
CA GLY A 23 -14.70 0.80 -8.74
C GLY A 23 -13.48 0.09 -8.18
N GLY A 24 -13.01 0.55 -7.02
CA GLY A 24 -12.10 -0.19 -6.13
C GLY A 24 -10.71 -0.54 -6.69
N PHE A 25 -9.75 0.37 -6.56
CA PHE A 25 -8.33 0.00 -6.68
C PHE A 25 -7.89 -0.75 -5.40
N GLY A 26 -8.18 -2.06 -5.35
CA GLY A 26 -7.42 -2.98 -4.51
C GLY A 26 -5.97 -2.98 -4.95
N SER A 27 -5.03 -2.98 -3.99
CA SER A 27 -3.60 -3.19 -4.26
C SER A 27 -3.45 -4.52 -5.00
N VAL A 28 -3.23 -4.45 -6.32
CA VAL A 28 -2.85 -5.61 -7.11
C VAL A 28 -1.37 -5.81 -6.85
N ASP A 29 -1.03 -6.93 -6.21
CA ASP A 29 0.33 -7.43 -6.15
C ASP A 29 0.85 -7.57 -7.59
N ILE A 30 1.80 -6.73 -7.97
CA ILE A 30 2.53 -6.84 -9.24
C ILE A 30 3.52 -7.99 -9.06
N LYS A 31 3.02 -9.21 -9.20
CA LYS A 31 3.80 -10.45 -9.25
C LYS A 31 3.64 -11.15 -10.61
N GLU A 32 3.62 -10.39 -11.70
CA GLU A 32 4.09 -10.98 -12.96
C GLU A 32 5.59 -10.72 -13.00
N GLU A 33 6.35 -11.81 -12.87
CA GLU A 33 7.80 -11.81 -12.95
C GLU A 33 8.22 -11.16 -14.27
N TRP A 34 9.09 -10.15 -14.22
CA TRP A 34 9.77 -9.63 -15.40
C TRP A 34 10.54 -10.77 -16.07
N LYS A 35 9.96 -11.36 -17.11
CA LYS A 35 10.61 -12.39 -17.91
C LYS A 35 11.87 -11.80 -18.53
N GLU A 36 12.97 -12.55 -18.48
CA GLU A 36 14.16 -12.18 -19.24
C GLU A 36 13.78 -12.13 -20.72
N GLY A 37 14.27 -11.09 -21.42
CA GLY A 37 14.03 -10.94 -22.84
C GLY A 37 14.53 -12.17 -23.60
N PRO A 38 13.87 -12.55 -24.71
CA PRO A 38 14.36 -13.61 -25.57
C PRO A 38 15.75 -13.24 -26.13
N LYS A 39 16.50 -14.22 -26.62
CA LYS A 39 17.81 -13.95 -27.21
C LYS A 39 17.65 -13.23 -28.56
N PRO A 40 18.65 -12.46 -29.02
CA PRO A 40 18.58 -11.76 -30.32
C PRO A 40 18.27 -12.66 -31.52
N GLU A 41 18.59 -13.96 -31.42
CA GLU A 41 18.31 -14.95 -32.46
C GLU A 41 16.86 -15.47 -32.46
N ASP A 42 16.06 -15.11 -31.45
CA ASP A 42 14.66 -15.51 -31.35
C ASP A 42 13.78 -14.65 -32.26
N PRO A 43 12.90 -15.25 -33.10
CA PRO A 43 11.94 -14.50 -33.91
C PRO A 43 11.04 -13.53 -33.12
N LEU A 44 10.84 -13.78 -31.83
CA LEU A 44 10.05 -12.93 -30.94
C LEU A 44 10.83 -11.73 -30.38
N PHE A 45 12.16 -11.68 -30.57
CA PHE A 45 13.01 -10.62 -30.04
C PHE A 45 12.59 -9.23 -30.50
N LYS A 46 12.27 -9.07 -31.78
CA LYS A 46 11.91 -7.77 -32.33
C LYS A 46 10.63 -7.20 -31.70
N ALA A 47 9.62 -8.03 -31.49
CA ALA A 47 8.37 -7.60 -30.86
C ALA A 47 8.60 -7.24 -29.38
N TRP A 48 9.44 -8.02 -28.68
CA TRP A 48 9.81 -7.74 -27.31
C TRP A 48 10.62 -6.44 -27.18
N ASP A 49 11.58 -6.19 -28.06
CA ASP A 49 12.45 -5.00 -28.07
C ASP A 49 11.66 -3.70 -28.30
N GLU A 50 10.64 -3.75 -29.17
CA GLU A 50 9.70 -2.65 -29.40
C GLU A 50 8.86 -2.34 -28.14
N GLU A 51 8.35 -3.37 -27.46
CA GLU A 51 7.62 -3.22 -26.20
C GLU A 51 8.51 -2.70 -25.07
N ASP A 52 9.72 -3.25 -24.92
CA ASP A 52 10.67 -2.84 -23.88
C ASP A 52 11.07 -1.37 -24.07
N SER A 53 11.43 -0.97 -25.29
CA SER A 53 11.75 0.42 -25.64
C SER A 53 10.61 1.40 -25.32
N MET A 54 9.35 1.00 -25.55
CA MET A 54 8.18 1.81 -25.20
C MET A 54 8.04 1.98 -23.68
N ILE A 55 8.27 0.92 -22.91
CA ILE A 55 8.23 0.97 -21.44
C ILE A 55 9.39 1.82 -20.90
N MET A 56 10.60 1.72 -21.47
CA MET A 56 11.73 2.59 -21.11
C MET A 56 11.38 4.06 -21.31
N ALA A 57 10.80 4.42 -22.46
CA ALA A 57 10.36 5.78 -22.73
C ALA A 57 9.32 6.27 -21.71
N TRP A 58 8.37 5.42 -21.31
CA TRP A 58 7.40 5.77 -20.27
C TRP A 58 8.05 5.94 -18.90
N LEU A 59 9.04 5.11 -18.56
CA LEU A 59 9.79 5.23 -17.32
C LEU A 59 10.55 6.55 -17.27
N TRP A 60 11.36 6.88 -18.28
CA TRP A 60 12.09 8.15 -18.36
C TRP A 60 11.16 9.36 -18.25
N ASN A 61 10.05 9.37 -19.00
CA ASN A 61 9.07 10.47 -18.97
C ASN A 61 8.29 10.59 -17.66
N SER A 62 8.34 9.56 -16.81
CA SER A 62 7.67 9.57 -15.50
C SER A 62 8.59 10.01 -14.35
N MET A 63 9.90 10.10 -14.60
CA MET A 63 10.93 10.45 -13.63
C MET A 63 11.26 11.93 -13.66
N LEU A 64 11.84 12.42 -12.56
CA LEU A 64 12.51 13.72 -12.57
C LEU A 64 13.76 13.62 -13.46
N PRO A 65 14.12 14.66 -14.23
CA PRO A 65 15.26 14.62 -15.14
C PRO A 65 16.56 14.15 -14.47
N GLU A 66 16.80 14.58 -13.23
CA GLU A 66 17.98 14.22 -12.45
C GLU A 66 18.05 12.72 -12.14
N ILE A 67 16.89 12.05 -12.09
CA ILE A 67 16.79 10.60 -11.88
C ILE A 67 16.91 9.88 -13.22
N SER A 68 16.20 10.33 -14.26
CA SER A 68 16.26 9.68 -15.58
C SER A 68 17.65 9.71 -16.19
N ASP A 69 18.40 10.80 -16.00
CA ASP A 69 19.75 10.97 -16.55
C ASP A 69 20.73 9.91 -16.02
N THR A 70 20.59 9.52 -14.74
CA THR A 70 21.40 8.45 -14.14
C THR A 70 21.09 7.05 -14.69
N MET A 71 19.94 6.88 -15.33
CA MET A 71 19.42 5.59 -15.81
C MET A 71 19.32 5.53 -17.35
N MET A 72 19.81 6.54 -18.06
CA MET A 72 19.68 6.68 -19.51
C MET A 72 20.45 5.61 -20.30
N PHE A 73 21.50 5.03 -19.71
CA PHE A 73 22.39 4.05 -20.35
C PHE A 73 22.08 2.60 -19.99
N MET A 74 20.92 2.33 -19.36
CA MET A 74 20.52 0.95 -19.06
C MET A 74 19.89 0.28 -20.27
N ASP A 75 20.17 -1.01 -20.43
CA ASP A 75 19.90 -1.74 -21.68
C ASP A 75 18.43 -2.12 -21.88
N ASN A 76 17.62 -2.14 -20.82
CA ASN A 76 16.21 -2.52 -20.90
C ASN A 76 15.37 -1.91 -19.77
N ALA A 77 14.04 -1.94 -19.94
CA ALA A 77 13.09 -1.40 -18.98
C ALA A 77 13.15 -2.08 -17.60
N LYS A 78 13.47 -3.39 -17.57
CA LYS A 78 13.59 -4.16 -16.32
C LYS A 78 14.74 -3.64 -15.46
N ASP A 79 15.89 -3.34 -16.07
CA ASP A 79 17.06 -2.85 -15.36
C ASP A 79 16.82 -1.43 -14.83
N ILE A 80 16.19 -0.56 -15.63
CA ILE A 80 15.75 0.77 -15.17
C ILE A 80 14.80 0.62 -13.97
N TRP A 81 13.81 -0.26 -14.06
CA TRP A 81 12.86 -0.48 -12.98
C TRP A 81 13.53 -0.99 -11.70
N ASN A 82 14.44 -1.96 -11.83
CA ASN A 82 15.17 -2.52 -10.69
C ASN A 82 16.07 -1.48 -10.04
N ALA A 83 16.82 -0.69 -10.82
CA ALA A 83 17.68 0.36 -10.28
C ALA A 83 16.89 1.46 -9.57
N VAL A 84 15.74 1.86 -10.12
CA VAL A 84 14.84 2.82 -9.47
C VAL A 84 14.26 2.24 -8.17
N GLN A 85 13.87 0.97 -8.17
CA GLN A 85 13.44 0.27 -6.96
C GLN A 85 14.56 0.22 -5.92
N GLU A 86 15.77 -0.21 -6.27
CA GLU A 86 16.87 -0.32 -5.30
C GLU A 86 17.29 1.03 -4.73
N THR A 87 17.32 2.07 -5.56
CA THR A 87 17.82 3.40 -5.15
C THR A 87 16.77 4.21 -4.38
N TYR A 88 15.49 4.12 -4.77
CA TYR A 88 14.44 5.02 -4.26
C TYR A 88 13.30 4.31 -3.53
N SER A 89 13.26 2.96 -3.53
CA SER A 89 12.27 2.25 -2.74
C SER A 89 12.64 2.31 -1.26
N LYS A 90 11.78 2.95 -0.48
CA LYS A 90 11.79 2.85 0.98
C LYS A 90 11.18 1.53 1.49
N ALA A 91 10.75 0.64 0.60
CA ALA A 91 10.20 -0.65 1.02
C ALA A 91 11.31 -1.45 1.73
N LYS A 92 11.04 -1.88 2.98
CA LYS A 92 11.98 -2.50 3.92
C LYS A 92 13.00 -1.56 4.60
N ASP A 93 12.83 -0.24 4.52
CA ASP A 93 13.62 0.67 5.33
C ASP A 93 13.19 0.56 6.81
N ALA A 94 14.06 -0.05 7.63
CA ALA A 94 13.80 -0.27 9.05
C ALA A 94 13.63 1.03 9.83
N ALA A 95 14.29 2.13 9.41
CA ALA A 95 14.16 3.42 10.05
C ALA A 95 12.78 4.02 9.79
N GLN A 96 12.27 3.93 8.56
CA GLN A 96 10.92 4.39 8.22
C GLN A 96 9.84 3.57 8.96
N VAL A 97 10.01 2.25 9.05
CA VAL A 97 9.14 1.38 9.87
C VAL A 97 9.12 1.82 11.33
N TYR A 98 10.30 2.11 11.90
CA TYR A 98 10.42 2.58 13.28
C TYR A 98 9.72 3.93 13.48
N GLU A 99 9.97 4.91 12.61
CA GLU A 99 9.34 6.23 12.67
C GLU A 99 7.81 6.14 12.60
N VAL A 100 7.27 5.36 11.66
CA VAL A 100 5.81 5.17 11.55
C VAL A 100 5.26 4.50 12.81
N LYS A 101 5.93 3.48 13.34
CA LYS A 101 5.51 2.83 14.60
C LYS A 101 5.48 3.81 15.77
N VAL A 102 6.50 4.66 15.91
CA VAL A 102 6.53 5.69 16.97
C VAL A 102 5.34 6.64 16.80
N LYS A 103 5.06 7.10 15.57
CA LYS A 103 3.90 7.96 15.28
C LYS A 103 2.58 7.28 15.60
N THR A 104 2.41 6.01 15.24
CA THR A 104 1.20 5.23 15.55
C THR A 104 0.98 5.10 17.06
N MET A 105 2.03 4.77 17.83
CA MET A 105 1.94 4.64 19.29
C MET A 105 1.66 5.98 20.00
N ALA A 106 2.17 7.08 19.45
CA ALA A 106 1.97 8.42 20.00
C ALA A 106 0.62 9.04 19.59
N ALA A 107 -0.07 8.49 18.58
CA ALA A 107 -1.33 9.03 18.09
C ALA A 107 -2.41 8.93 19.17
N LYS A 108 -3.10 10.04 19.41
CA LYS A 108 -4.23 10.19 20.33
C LYS A 108 -5.30 11.04 19.67
N GLN A 109 -6.57 10.82 20.01
CA GLN A 109 -7.69 11.59 19.48
C GLN A 109 -7.54 13.08 19.82
N GLY A 110 -7.30 13.40 21.09
CA GLY A 110 -7.08 14.78 21.54
C GLY A 110 -8.27 15.67 21.19
N SER A 111 -8.02 16.78 20.50
CA SER A 111 -9.06 17.75 20.09
C SER A 111 -9.67 17.47 18.71
N THR A 112 -9.29 16.37 18.06
CA THR A 112 -9.81 16.01 16.73
C THR A 112 -11.10 15.20 16.85
N THR A 113 -11.91 15.22 15.80
CA THR A 113 -13.09 14.35 15.71
C THR A 113 -12.67 12.88 15.63
N VAL A 114 -13.56 11.97 16.02
CA VAL A 114 -13.33 10.51 15.90
C VAL A 114 -12.98 10.12 14.46
N THR A 115 -13.59 10.78 13.48
CA THR A 115 -13.34 10.49 12.06
C THR A 115 -11.95 10.93 11.62
N GLU A 116 -11.50 12.13 12.03
CA GLU A 116 -10.15 12.62 11.72
C GLU A 116 -9.08 11.72 12.35
N TYR A 117 -9.25 11.36 13.62
CA TYR A 117 -8.34 10.45 14.31
C TYR A 117 -8.27 9.06 13.66
N ALA A 118 -9.42 8.49 13.31
CA ALA A 118 -9.48 7.20 12.61
C ALA A 118 -8.77 7.25 11.23
N ASN A 119 -8.90 8.36 10.51
CA ASN A 119 -8.24 8.55 9.22
C ASN A 119 -6.73 8.73 9.37
N GLN A 120 -6.27 9.44 10.41
CA GLN A 120 -4.85 9.58 10.72
C GLN A 120 -4.21 8.21 10.96
N LEU A 121 -4.82 7.37 11.79
CA LEU A 121 -4.34 6.01 12.04
C LEU A 121 -4.33 5.14 10.78
N LYS A 122 -5.42 5.18 9.98
CA LYS A 122 -5.48 4.50 8.68
C LYS A 122 -4.32 4.89 7.76
N SER A 123 -4.00 6.18 7.68
CA SER A 123 -2.88 6.66 6.88
C SER A 123 -1.55 6.09 7.36
N LEU A 124 -1.30 6.08 8.68
CA LEU A 124 -0.07 5.53 9.26
C LEU A 124 0.04 4.01 9.03
N TRP A 125 -1.05 3.26 9.19
CA TRP A 125 -1.05 1.83 8.95
C TRP A 125 -0.84 1.48 7.47
N GLN A 126 -1.41 2.27 6.54
CA GLN A 126 -1.15 2.10 5.10
C GLN A 126 0.31 2.35 4.75
N GLU A 127 0.94 3.34 5.39
CA GLU A 127 2.38 3.59 5.24
C GLU A 127 3.19 2.42 5.83
N LEU A 128 2.80 1.88 6.98
CA LEU A 128 3.44 0.72 7.58
C LEU A 128 3.34 -0.53 6.69
N ASP A 129 2.17 -0.76 6.09
CA ASP A 129 1.94 -1.87 5.16
C ASP A 129 2.81 -1.74 3.90
N HIS A 130 3.05 -0.50 3.45
CA HIS A 130 3.94 -0.23 2.33
C HIS A 130 5.39 -0.62 2.64
N TYR A 131 5.87 -0.31 3.85
CA TYR A 131 7.24 -0.64 4.25
C TYR A 131 7.41 -2.10 4.67
N ARG A 132 6.37 -2.73 5.25
CA ARG A 132 6.39 -4.10 5.74
C ARG A 132 5.71 -5.07 4.76
N VAL A 133 6.44 -5.43 3.71
CA VAL A 133 6.01 -6.50 2.79
C VAL A 133 6.17 -7.86 3.47
N ILE A 134 5.08 -8.37 4.06
CA ILE A 134 5.06 -9.69 4.69
C ILE A 134 4.89 -10.76 3.59
N LYS A 135 5.91 -11.59 3.40
CA LYS A 135 5.83 -12.74 2.50
C LYS A 135 5.27 -13.95 3.24
N THR A 136 4.05 -14.35 2.91
CA THR A 136 3.43 -15.59 3.40
C THR A 136 3.52 -16.68 2.35
N LYS A 137 3.78 -17.92 2.77
CA LYS A 137 3.88 -19.09 1.88
C LYS A 137 2.54 -19.80 1.70
N CYS A 138 1.63 -19.64 2.66
CA CYS A 138 0.33 -20.29 2.72
C CYS A 138 -0.79 -19.24 2.77
N PRO A 139 -1.86 -19.36 1.95
CA PRO A 139 -3.01 -18.46 2.00
C PRO A 139 -3.73 -18.47 3.35
N THR A 140 -3.82 -19.63 4.01
CA THR A 140 -4.47 -19.76 5.32
C THR A 140 -3.72 -18.96 6.39
N ASP A 141 -2.40 -19.11 6.47
CA ASP A 141 -1.59 -18.35 7.42
C ASP A 141 -1.63 -16.84 7.13
N ALA A 142 -1.75 -16.47 5.85
CA ALA A 142 -1.92 -15.08 5.45
C ALA A 142 -3.24 -14.49 5.96
N ALA A 143 -4.33 -15.25 5.90
CA ALA A 143 -5.63 -14.83 6.42
C ALA A 143 -5.59 -14.68 7.95
N ILE A 144 -4.98 -15.65 8.64
CA ILE A 144 -4.80 -15.61 10.11
C ILE A 144 -3.99 -14.37 10.51
N LEU A 145 -2.85 -14.14 9.86
CA LEU A 145 -2.01 -12.98 10.15
C LEU A 145 -2.72 -11.65 9.88
N ARG A 146 -3.49 -11.55 8.79
CA ARG A 146 -4.31 -10.36 8.51
C ARG A 146 -5.32 -10.10 9.62
N ASN A 147 -5.98 -11.14 10.13
CA ASN A 147 -6.91 -10.99 11.25
C ASN A 147 -6.22 -10.46 12.51
N PHE A 148 -5.02 -10.97 12.84
CA PHE A 148 -4.24 -10.44 13.97
C PHE A 148 -3.89 -8.96 13.78
N ILE A 149 -3.43 -8.58 12.58
CA ILE A 149 -3.09 -7.18 12.28
C ILE A 149 -4.32 -6.28 12.39
N GLU A 150 -5.47 -6.69 11.86
CA GLU A 150 -6.70 -5.91 11.95
C GLU A 150 -7.22 -5.79 13.40
N GLN A 151 -7.05 -6.82 14.23
CA GLN A 151 -7.37 -6.74 15.66
C GLN A 151 -6.43 -5.78 16.39
N ASP A 152 -5.13 -5.83 16.14
CA ASP A 152 -4.16 -4.88 16.72
C ASP A 152 -4.51 -3.43 16.37
N ARG A 153 -4.97 -3.18 15.14
CA ARG A 153 -5.44 -1.85 14.69
C ARG A 153 -6.66 -1.36 15.47
N VAL A 154 -7.57 -2.27 15.83
CA VAL A 154 -8.70 -1.92 16.70
C VAL A 154 -8.20 -1.51 18.08
N TYR A 155 -7.24 -2.24 18.66
CA TYR A 155 -6.68 -1.91 19.97
C TYR A 155 -5.93 -0.58 19.95
N ASP A 156 -5.09 -0.34 18.95
CA ASP A 156 -4.38 0.94 18.73
C ASP A 156 -5.38 2.11 18.73
N PHE A 157 -6.46 1.99 17.97
CA PHE A 157 -7.52 3.00 17.92
C PHE A 157 -8.16 3.22 19.29
N LEU A 158 -8.63 2.15 19.93
CA LEU A 158 -9.31 2.24 21.22
C LEU A 158 -8.43 2.86 22.30
N VAL A 159 -7.14 2.53 22.37
CA VAL A 159 -6.17 3.04 23.36
C VAL A 159 -5.89 4.54 23.20
N GLY A 160 -6.06 5.09 22.00
CA GLY A 160 -5.86 6.53 21.78
C GLY A 160 -7.12 7.39 21.82
N LEU A 161 -8.30 6.79 21.96
CA LEU A 161 -9.54 7.55 22.19
C LEU A 161 -9.53 8.32 23.52
N ASN A 162 -10.24 9.44 23.55
CA ASN A 162 -10.45 10.23 24.76
C ASN A 162 -11.23 9.43 25.82
N SER A 163 -11.02 9.76 27.10
CA SER A 163 -11.66 9.05 28.24
C SER A 163 -13.18 9.13 28.25
N GLU A 164 -13.76 10.11 27.54
CA GLU A 164 -15.21 10.23 27.39
C GLU A 164 -15.83 8.98 26.75
N PHE A 165 -15.09 8.22 25.94
CA PHE A 165 -15.55 6.99 25.30
C PHE A 165 -15.28 5.71 26.12
N ASP A 166 -14.79 5.82 27.37
CA ASP A 166 -14.40 4.67 28.19
C ASP A 166 -15.51 3.62 28.36
N GLN A 167 -16.75 4.06 28.54
CA GLN A 167 -17.89 3.14 28.68
C GLN A 167 -18.09 2.30 27.40
N VAL A 168 -18.04 2.93 26.23
CA VAL A 168 -18.21 2.24 24.94
C VAL A 168 -16.99 1.35 24.65
N ARG A 169 -15.78 1.80 25.01
CA ARG A 169 -14.56 0.99 24.95
C ARG A 169 -14.71 -0.31 25.74
N VAL A 170 -15.18 -0.25 26.98
CA VAL A 170 -15.41 -1.45 27.81
C VAL A 170 -16.46 -2.38 27.19
N GLN A 171 -17.55 -1.83 26.64
CA GLN A 171 -18.58 -2.63 25.97
C GLN A 171 -18.04 -3.35 24.73
N ILE A 172 -17.22 -2.69 23.93
CA ILE A 172 -16.58 -3.27 22.74
C ILE A 172 -15.62 -4.40 23.15
N LEU A 173 -14.77 -4.16 24.15
CA LEU A 173 -13.79 -5.14 24.65
C LEU A 173 -14.43 -6.31 25.42
N GLY A 174 -15.65 -6.14 25.93
CA GLY A 174 -16.40 -7.20 26.59
C GLY A 174 -17.11 -8.17 25.65
N LYS A 175 -17.10 -7.93 24.33
CA LYS A 175 -17.70 -8.86 23.35
C LYS A 175 -16.85 -10.14 23.21
N PRO A 176 -17.47 -11.30 22.93
CA PRO A 176 -16.73 -12.55 22.69
C PRO A 176 -15.74 -12.47 21.53
N GLU A 177 -16.07 -11.67 20.52
CA GLU A 177 -15.22 -11.35 19.39
C GLU A 177 -15.17 -9.83 19.23
N VAL A 178 -13.96 -9.28 19.11
CA VAL A 178 -13.76 -7.85 18.91
C VAL A 178 -14.21 -7.49 17.48
N PRO A 179 -15.15 -6.52 17.32
CA PRO A 179 -15.64 -6.15 16.00
C PRO A 179 -14.55 -5.52 15.13
N GLY A 180 -14.76 -5.56 13.81
CA GLY A 180 -13.83 -4.97 12.86
C GLY A 180 -13.69 -3.45 13.01
N PHE A 181 -12.54 -2.91 12.58
CA PHE A 181 -12.20 -1.49 12.73
C PHE A 181 -13.31 -0.52 12.29
N ASN A 182 -13.88 -0.72 11.11
CA ASN A 182 -14.92 0.18 10.60
C ASN A 182 -16.22 0.13 11.43
N GLU A 183 -16.57 -1.02 11.99
CA GLU A 183 -17.73 -1.14 12.89
C GLU A 183 -17.46 -0.41 14.20
N VAL A 184 -16.27 -0.61 14.79
CA VAL A 184 -15.85 0.10 16.01
C VAL A 184 -15.87 1.62 15.81
N VAL A 185 -15.33 2.13 14.70
CA VAL A 185 -15.39 3.55 14.36
C VAL A 185 -16.84 4.05 14.24
N ALA A 186 -17.73 3.27 13.61
CA ALA A 186 -19.12 3.65 13.47
C ALA A 186 -19.86 3.74 14.82
N VAL A 187 -19.60 2.79 15.72
CA VAL A 187 -20.15 2.80 17.09
C VAL A 187 -19.67 4.04 17.85
N ILE A 188 -18.36 4.31 17.86
CA ILE A 188 -17.78 5.45 18.58
C ILE A 188 -18.25 6.79 17.99
N ARG A 189 -18.34 6.91 16.66
CA ARG A 189 -18.87 8.12 16.00
C ARG A 189 -20.34 8.37 16.31
N SER A 190 -21.13 7.30 16.45
CA SER A 190 -22.53 7.42 16.85
C SER A 190 -22.65 7.93 18.29
N GLU A 191 -21.75 7.49 19.17
CA GLU A 191 -21.66 7.99 20.54
C GLU A 191 -21.18 9.45 20.59
N GLU A 192 -20.20 9.84 19.78
CA GLU A 192 -19.74 11.23 19.64
C GLU A 192 -20.90 12.15 19.25
N SER A 193 -21.70 11.75 18.26
CA SER A 193 -22.87 12.53 17.80
C SER A 193 -23.98 12.66 18.84
N ARG A 194 -24.09 11.70 19.77
CA ARG A 194 -25.08 11.72 20.87
C ARG A 194 -24.69 12.71 21.98
N ARG A 195 -23.41 13.08 22.06
CA ARG A 195 -22.84 13.94 23.11
C ARG A 195 -22.73 15.40 22.70
N LEU A 196 -22.69 15.67 21.40
CA LEU A 196 -22.83 17.00 20.80
C LEU A 196 -24.27 17.50 20.94
#